data_AF-G9PL47-F1
#
_entry.id   AF-G9PL47-F1
#
_cell.length_a   1.000
_cell.length_b   1.000
_cell.length_c   1.000
_cell.angle_alpha   90.00
_cell.angle_beta   90.00
_cell.angle_gamma   90.00
#
_symmetry.space_group_name_H-M   'P 1'
#
loop_
_entity.id
_entity.type
_entity.pdbx_description
1 polymer ?
#
loop_
_entity_poly.entity_id
_entity_poly.type
_entity_poly.pdbx_seq_one_letter_code
_entity_poly.pdbx_strand_id
1 'polypeptide(L)'
;MADNLNDILRKLKDQASNLKKYKEKSGGMKGVIGAIEKAQRRLYEYQTPETCDVVSQLDAAKKDVNNAIDAAGNYIDIVAEILGENTISEEVLAFLRVENRLTDLNMAEVSLFEVGEYSALKSRPGRDGMEMDHIPSKAALCEAIYRYIEESIKRELNKKEKEAVLQVVGKLGGAIAVPKEMHDKLSRTIGGRNTKTRIHRDSLDIIRAIKADVDAYTPELRRRGYSDNDIEMRYNDLVKRYKYVMEQICRQK
;
A
#
# COMPACT_ATOMS: atom_id res chain seq x y z
N MET A 1 6.04 -9.01 38.54
CA MET A 1 5.54 -7.69 38.06
C MET A 1 5.37 -7.67 36.54
N ALA A 2 6.33 -8.18 35.75
CA ALA A 2 6.20 -8.29 34.29
C ALA A 2 4.99 -9.14 33.83
N ASP A 3 4.69 -10.25 34.51
CA ASP A 3 3.55 -11.12 34.15
C ASP A 3 2.18 -10.43 34.27
N ASN A 4 2.05 -9.49 35.22
CA ASN A 4 0.81 -8.72 35.40
C ASN A 4 0.65 -7.67 34.30
N LEU A 5 1.74 -7.00 33.91
CA LEU A 5 1.71 -6.05 32.81
C LEU A 5 1.35 -6.74 31.48
N ASN A 6 1.95 -7.89 31.19
CA ASN A 6 1.66 -8.67 29.99
C ASN A 6 0.19 -9.13 29.94
N ASP A 7 -0.38 -9.52 31.07
CA ASP A 7 -1.81 -9.88 31.14
C ASP A 7 -2.73 -8.68 30.86
N ILE A 8 -2.38 -7.50 31.37
CA ILE A 8 -3.12 -6.24 31.09
C ILE A 8 -3.05 -5.88 29.61
N LEU A 9 -1.85 -5.91 29.01
CA LEU A 9 -1.66 -5.61 27.58
C LEU A 9 -2.44 -6.58 26.68
N ARG A 10 -2.45 -7.88 27.03
CA ARG A 10 -3.25 -8.88 26.33
C ARG A 10 -4.74 -8.57 26.38
N LYS A 11 -5.27 -8.23 27.57
CA LYS A 11 -6.70 -7.86 27.72
C LYS A 11 -7.06 -6.62 26.91
N LEU A 12 -6.20 -5.59 26.90
CA LEU A 12 -6.41 -4.39 26.07
C LEU A 12 -6.48 -4.75 24.58
N LYS A 13 -5.58 -5.62 24.11
CA LYS A 13 -5.57 -6.12 22.73
C LYS A 13 -6.85 -6.88 22.37
N ASP A 14 -7.35 -7.73 23.26
CA ASP A 14 -8.60 -8.47 23.06
C ASP A 14 -9.81 -7.54 22.94
N GLN A 15 -9.90 -6.52 23.81
CA GLN A 15 -10.97 -5.52 23.76
C GLN A 15 -10.91 -4.68 22.47
N ALA A 16 -9.72 -4.20 22.08
CA ALA A 16 -9.55 -3.47 20.82
C ALA A 16 -9.92 -4.33 19.60
N SER A 17 -9.59 -5.62 19.63
CA SER A 17 -9.94 -6.57 18.55
C SER A 17 -11.45 -6.82 18.46
N ASN A 18 -12.15 -6.84 19.60
CA ASN A 18 -13.62 -6.90 19.61
C ASN A 18 -14.24 -5.61 19.04
N LEU A 19 -13.70 -4.44 19.37
CA LEU A 19 -14.18 -3.16 18.83
C LEU A 19 -13.96 -3.02 17.32
N LYS A 20 -12.86 -3.56 16.77
CA LYS A 20 -12.60 -3.57 15.31
C LYS A 20 -13.73 -4.22 14.51
N LYS A 21 -14.43 -5.23 15.07
CA LYS A 21 -15.58 -5.90 14.43
C LYS A 21 -16.77 -4.95 14.19
N TYR A 22 -16.86 -3.87 14.95
CA TYR A 22 -17.90 -2.85 14.78
C TYR A 22 -17.47 -1.73 13.80
N LYS A 23 -16.16 -1.60 13.53
CA LYS A 23 -15.57 -0.66 12.56
C LYS A 23 -15.53 -1.21 11.14
N GLU A 24 -15.20 -2.50 10.96
CA GLU A 24 -15.03 -3.15 9.65
C GLU A 24 -16.10 -4.22 9.35
N LYS A 25 -16.65 -4.18 8.12
CA LYS A 25 -17.61 -5.12 7.48
C LYS A 25 -18.99 -5.31 8.14
N SER A 26 -20.00 -4.75 7.46
CA SER A 26 -21.38 -5.25 7.25
C SER A 26 -22.27 -5.76 8.40
N GLY A 27 -21.81 -5.87 9.65
CA GLY A 27 -22.62 -6.51 10.71
C GLY A 27 -23.43 -5.55 11.58
N GLY A 28 -22.79 -4.50 12.11
CA GLY A 28 -23.39 -3.66 13.15
C GLY A 28 -23.66 -2.23 12.69
N MET A 29 -22.79 -1.30 13.07
CA MET A 29 -23.05 0.14 13.01
C MET A 29 -23.18 0.69 11.57
N LYS A 30 -22.40 0.20 10.60
CA LYS A 30 -22.60 0.55 9.17
C LYS A 30 -23.95 0.07 8.62
N GLY A 31 -24.46 -1.07 9.10
CA GLY A 31 -25.78 -1.56 8.73
C GLY A 31 -26.89 -0.67 9.27
N VAL A 32 -26.74 -0.20 10.51
CA VAL A 32 -27.65 0.77 11.15
C VAL A 32 -27.67 2.10 10.38
N ILE A 33 -26.50 2.66 10.05
CA ILE A 33 -26.42 3.89 9.23
C ILE A 33 -27.12 3.70 7.89
N GLY A 34 -26.86 2.58 7.20
CA GLY A 34 -27.50 2.29 5.91
C GLY A 34 -29.02 2.10 6.02
N ALA A 35 -29.53 1.58 7.13
CA ALA A 35 -30.96 1.49 7.40
C ALA A 35 -31.58 2.87 7.64
N ILE A 36 -30.91 3.71 8.43
CA ILE A 36 -31.32 5.11 8.66
C ILE A 36 -31.40 5.87 7.34
N GLU A 37 -30.36 5.79 6.50
CA GLU A 37 -30.34 6.48 5.20
C GLU A 37 -31.44 6.00 4.25
N LYS A 38 -31.79 4.71 4.28
CA LYS A 38 -32.92 4.17 3.52
C LYS A 38 -34.26 4.71 4.04
N ALA A 39 -34.43 4.82 5.36
CA ALA A 39 -35.63 5.37 5.97
C ALA A 39 -35.78 6.86 5.64
N GLN A 40 -34.71 7.65 5.78
CA GLN A 40 -34.68 9.06 5.42
C GLN A 40 -35.08 9.28 3.95
N ARG A 41 -34.51 8.53 3.01
CA ARG A 41 -34.86 8.63 1.58
C ARG A 41 -36.36 8.43 1.32
N ARG A 42 -37.00 7.47 1.98
CA ARG A 42 -38.45 7.22 1.84
C ARG A 42 -39.28 8.35 2.44
N LEU A 43 -38.86 8.90 3.58
CA LEU A 43 -39.57 10.02 4.23
C LEU A 43 -39.51 11.30 3.41
N TYR A 44 -38.42 11.54 2.68
CA TYR A 44 -38.27 12.68 1.76
C TYR A 44 -39.28 12.69 0.59
N GLU A 45 -39.93 11.56 0.28
CA GLU A 45 -40.95 11.48 -0.77
C GLU A 45 -42.29 12.11 -0.34
N TYR A 46 -42.55 12.23 0.97
CA TYR A 46 -43.83 12.70 1.52
C TYR A 46 -43.87 14.18 1.87
N GLN A 47 -42.73 14.77 2.28
CA GLN A 47 -42.51 16.21 2.51
C GLN A 47 -43.56 16.92 3.40
N THR A 48 -44.12 16.24 4.40
CA THR A 48 -44.99 16.85 5.41
C THR A 48 -44.17 17.35 6.61
N PRO A 49 -44.68 18.33 7.40
CA PRO A 49 -44.03 18.78 8.63
C PRO A 49 -43.66 17.65 9.59
N GLU A 50 -44.55 16.66 9.75
CA GLU A 50 -44.32 15.48 10.59
C GLU A 50 -43.16 14.62 10.05
N THR A 51 -43.06 14.46 8.73
CA THR A 51 -41.96 13.70 8.13
C THR A 51 -40.60 14.43 8.24
N CYS A 52 -40.60 15.77 8.23
CA CYS A 52 -39.40 16.58 8.46
C CYS A 52 -38.87 16.44 9.90
N ASP A 53 -39.76 16.40 10.89
CA ASP A 53 -39.39 16.16 12.29
C ASP A 53 -38.76 14.77 12.47
N VAL A 54 -39.35 13.73 11.86
CA VAL A 54 -38.81 12.37 11.90
C VAL A 54 -37.43 12.30 11.21
N VAL A 55 -37.25 12.97 10.06
CA VAL A 55 -35.94 13.03 9.38
C VAL A 55 -34.88 13.68 10.29
N SER A 56 -35.24 14.77 10.98
CA SER A 56 -34.33 15.46 11.91
C SER A 56 -33.91 14.57 13.08
N GLN A 57 -34.83 13.76 13.63
CA GLN A 57 -34.51 12.78 14.67
C GLN A 57 -33.60 11.66 14.14
N LEU A 58 -33.83 11.21 12.90
CA LEU A 58 -32.97 10.21 12.24
C LEU A 58 -31.55 10.76 11.97
N ASP A 59 -31.41 12.05 11.64
CA ASP A 59 -30.10 12.70 11.49
C ASP A 59 -29.34 12.75 12.81
N ALA A 60 -30.02 13.08 13.91
CA ALA A 60 -29.43 13.05 15.25
C ALA A 60 -28.96 11.63 15.62
N ALA A 61 -29.80 10.62 15.41
CA ALA A 61 -29.44 9.22 15.65
C ALA A 61 -28.25 8.76 14.79
N LYS A 62 -28.20 9.15 13.52
CA LYS A 62 -27.06 8.88 12.63
C LYS A 62 -25.78 9.52 13.14
N LYS A 63 -25.86 10.77 13.61
CA LYS A 63 -24.72 11.49 14.21
C LYS A 63 -24.19 10.78 15.44
N ASP A 64 -25.06 10.30 16.33
CA ASP A 64 -24.64 9.57 17.53
C ASP A 64 -23.95 8.25 17.20
N VAL A 65 -24.44 7.52 16.20
CA VAL A 65 -23.78 6.30 15.72
C VAL A 65 -22.39 6.60 15.15
N ASN A 66 -22.23 7.68 14.39
CA ASN A 66 -20.91 8.10 13.89
C ASN A 66 -19.97 8.47 15.03
N ASN A 67 -20.43 9.25 16.02
CA ASN A 67 -19.63 9.60 17.19
C ASN A 67 -19.15 8.36 17.96
N ALA A 68 -20.01 7.33 18.09
CA ALA A 68 -19.64 6.07 18.73
C ALA A 68 -18.57 5.30 17.93
N ILE A 69 -18.66 5.30 16.59
CA ILE A 69 -17.64 4.71 15.71
C ILE A 69 -16.30 5.43 15.90
N ASP A 70 -16.31 6.76 15.94
CA ASP A 70 -15.10 7.57 16.10
C ASP A 70 -14.47 7.34 17.48
N ALA A 71 -15.27 7.32 18.56
CA ALA A 71 -14.80 7.01 19.90
C ALA A 71 -14.17 5.61 20.01
N ALA A 72 -14.80 4.59 19.40
CA ALA A 72 -14.23 3.25 19.33
C ALA A 72 -12.93 3.23 18.50
N GLY A 73 -12.87 4.01 17.41
CA GLY A 73 -11.66 4.23 16.63
C GLY A 73 -10.51 4.78 17.46
N ASN A 74 -10.76 5.86 18.20
CA ASN A 74 -9.78 6.50 19.08
C ASN A 74 -9.25 5.53 20.14
N TYR A 75 -10.13 4.73 20.78
CA TYR A 75 -9.70 3.71 21.74
C TYR A 75 -8.77 2.67 21.09
N ILE A 76 -9.12 2.17 19.90
CA ILE A 76 -8.29 1.21 19.17
C ILE A 76 -6.92 1.82 18.86
N ASP A 77 -6.87 3.08 18.45
CA ASP A 77 -5.62 3.75 18.09
C ASP A 77 -4.72 3.98 19.31
N ILE A 78 -5.30 4.38 20.45
CA ILE A 78 -4.60 4.51 21.75
C ILE A 78 -4.04 3.15 22.21
N VAL A 79 -4.85 2.09 22.17
CA VAL A 79 -4.39 0.75 22.55
C VAL A 79 -3.26 0.28 21.63
N ALA A 80 -3.36 0.53 20.32
CA ALA A 80 -2.28 0.21 19.39
C ALA A 80 -1.00 1.01 19.69
N GLU A 81 -1.11 2.27 20.15
CA GLU A 81 0.04 3.06 20.58
C GLU A 81 0.67 2.50 21.87
N ILE A 82 -0.13 2.16 22.88
CA ILE A 82 0.33 1.52 24.12
C ILE A 82 1.05 0.20 23.83
N LEU A 83 0.54 -0.58 22.89
CA LEU A 83 1.11 -1.86 22.47
C LEU A 83 2.33 -1.71 21.55
N GLY A 84 2.67 -0.49 21.11
CA GLY A 84 3.70 -0.27 20.09
C GLY A 84 3.33 -0.81 18.70
N GLU A 85 2.07 -1.20 18.49
CA GLU A 85 1.55 -1.62 17.18
C GLU A 85 1.40 -0.44 16.20
N ASN A 86 1.41 0.78 16.76
CA ASN A 86 1.32 2.06 16.06
C ASN A 86 2.61 2.90 16.18
N THR A 87 3.77 2.29 16.37
CA THR A 87 5.07 2.99 16.29
C THR A 87 6.01 2.24 15.36
N ILE A 88 6.99 2.95 14.79
CA ILE A 88 8.08 2.31 14.05
C ILE A 88 9.20 2.13 15.06
N SER A 89 9.63 0.90 15.30
CA SER A 89 10.76 0.65 16.20
C SER A 89 12.06 1.23 15.64
N GLU A 90 13.00 1.60 16.51
CA GLU A 90 14.33 2.07 16.09
C GLU A 90 15.08 1.01 15.25
N GLU A 91 14.87 -0.28 15.57
CA GLU A 91 15.42 -1.40 14.79
C GLU A 91 14.91 -1.38 13.35
N VAL A 92 13.60 -1.17 13.13
CA VAL A 92 13.03 -1.04 11.78
C VAL A 92 13.43 0.28 11.12
N LEU A 93 13.51 1.38 11.88
CA LEU A 93 14.01 2.65 11.36
C LEU A 93 15.44 2.51 10.83
N ALA A 94 16.32 1.71 11.47
CA ALA A 94 17.66 1.45 10.97
C ALA A 94 17.64 0.85 9.56
N PHE A 95 16.78 -0.13 9.28
CA PHE A 95 16.60 -0.68 7.91
C PHE A 95 16.07 0.36 6.91
N LEU A 96 15.25 1.31 7.38
CA LEU A 96 14.57 2.28 6.53
C LEU A 96 15.29 3.63 6.40
N ARG A 97 16.40 3.84 7.11
CA ARG A 97 17.32 4.98 6.93
C ARG A 97 18.06 4.83 5.60
N VAL A 98 17.30 4.90 4.51
CA VAL A 98 17.85 5.18 3.20
C VAL A 98 18.30 6.63 3.26
N GLU A 99 19.59 6.88 3.02
CA GLU A 99 20.06 8.23 2.77
C GLU A 99 19.14 8.84 1.70
N ASN A 100 18.37 9.86 2.08
CA ASN A 100 17.73 10.74 1.11
C ASN A 100 18.86 11.45 0.36
N ARG A 101 19.44 10.75 -0.61
CA ARG A 101 20.13 11.42 -1.69
C ARG A 101 19.00 12.06 -2.47
N LEU A 102 18.79 13.34 -2.19
CA LEU A 102 18.26 14.27 -3.17
C LEU A 102 19.05 13.97 -4.45
N THR A 103 18.48 13.14 -5.32
CA THR A 103 19.02 12.93 -6.64
C THR A 103 19.07 14.33 -7.24
N ASP A 104 20.26 14.75 -7.67
CA ASP A 104 20.43 15.94 -8.50
C ASP A 104 19.24 15.98 -9.46
N LEU A 105 18.42 17.03 -9.36
CA LEU A 105 17.19 17.18 -10.14
C LEU A 105 17.60 17.25 -11.61
N ASN A 106 17.77 16.09 -12.22
CA ASN A 106 17.93 15.97 -13.64
C ASN A 106 16.56 16.29 -14.23
N MET A 107 16.39 17.54 -14.66
CA MET A 107 15.17 18.06 -15.25
C MET A 107 14.92 17.53 -16.68
N ALA A 108 15.73 16.58 -17.15
CA ALA A 108 15.49 15.90 -18.41
C ALA A 108 14.09 15.27 -18.43
N GLU A 109 13.44 15.31 -19.59
CA GLU A 109 12.15 14.64 -19.79
C GLU A 109 12.30 13.13 -19.64
N VAL A 110 11.27 12.47 -19.12
CA VAL A 110 11.22 11.01 -19.04
C VAL A 110 11.12 10.43 -20.44
N SER A 111 12.02 9.50 -20.76
CA SER A 111 12.00 8.82 -22.05
C SER A 111 11.08 7.60 -22.05
N LEU A 112 10.56 7.26 -23.22
CA LEU A 112 9.73 6.06 -23.40
C LEU A 112 10.53 4.80 -23.04
N PHE A 113 9.95 3.96 -22.17
CA PHE A 113 10.56 2.74 -21.63
C PHE A 113 11.85 2.97 -20.85
N GLU A 114 12.05 4.20 -20.33
CA GLU A 114 13.10 4.50 -19.39
C GLU A 114 12.90 3.69 -18.10
N VAL A 115 13.97 3.05 -17.63
CA VAL A 115 14.01 2.33 -16.35
C VAL A 115 14.70 3.21 -15.31
N GLY A 116 14.14 3.27 -14.11
CA GLY A 116 14.71 4.08 -13.05
C GLY A 116 14.05 3.89 -11.69
N GLU A 117 14.44 4.73 -10.75
CA GLU A 117 13.73 4.88 -9.48
C GLU A 117 12.34 5.47 -9.71
N TYR A 118 11.32 4.88 -9.10
CA TYR A 118 9.95 5.36 -9.26
C TYR A 118 9.78 6.84 -8.91
N SER A 119 10.26 7.34 -7.75
CA SER A 119 10.12 8.75 -7.39
C SER A 119 10.82 9.68 -8.37
N ALA A 120 12.04 9.35 -8.81
CA ALA A 120 12.80 10.16 -9.75
C ALA A 120 12.11 10.23 -11.13
N LEU A 121 11.63 9.10 -11.64
CA LEU A 121 10.82 9.10 -12.86
C LEU A 121 9.51 9.85 -12.64
N LYS A 122 8.87 9.71 -11.48
CA LYS A 122 7.59 10.38 -11.16
C LYS A 122 7.75 11.89 -10.94
N SER A 123 8.93 12.43 -10.67
CA SER A 123 9.15 13.86 -10.47
C SER A 123 9.52 14.62 -11.75
N ARG A 124 9.95 13.92 -12.79
CA ARG A 124 10.44 14.53 -14.05
C ARG A 124 9.32 14.93 -15.02
N PRO A 125 9.55 15.92 -15.90
CA PRO A 125 8.62 16.30 -16.97
C PRO A 125 8.57 15.25 -18.10
N GLY A 126 7.72 15.46 -19.12
CA GLY A 126 7.65 14.59 -20.33
C GLY A 126 6.84 13.29 -20.16
N ARG A 127 6.01 13.20 -19.12
CA ARG A 127 5.26 11.96 -18.77
C ARG A 127 3.84 11.91 -19.30
N ASP A 128 3.44 12.87 -20.13
CA ASP A 128 2.07 12.96 -20.61
C ASP A 128 1.72 11.69 -21.40
N GLY A 129 0.62 11.04 -20.99
CA GLY A 129 0.22 9.74 -21.55
C GLY A 129 1.04 8.53 -21.07
N MET A 130 2.00 8.71 -20.16
CA MET A 130 2.80 7.63 -19.57
C MET A 130 2.48 7.37 -18.10
N GLU A 131 2.69 6.13 -17.68
CA GLU A 131 2.64 5.68 -16.30
C GLU A 131 3.94 4.96 -15.92
N MET A 132 4.29 5.05 -14.64
CA MET A 132 5.50 4.42 -14.11
C MET A 132 5.10 3.07 -13.48
N ASP A 133 5.22 1.99 -14.26
CA ASP A 133 4.91 0.65 -13.77
C ASP A 133 6.02 0.17 -12.85
N HIS A 134 5.68 -0.28 -11.64
CA HIS A 134 6.67 -0.86 -10.74
C HIS A 134 7.02 -2.27 -11.20
N ILE A 135 8.32 -2.51 -11.46
CA ILE A 135 8.81 -3.84 -11.83
C ILE A 135 9.92 -4.28 -10.83
N PRO A 136 9.71 -5.38 -10.08
CA PRO A 136 8.47 -6.14 -10.01
C PRO A 136 7.39 -5.30 -9.30
N SER A 137 6.15 -5.80 -9.25
CA SER A 137 5.08 -5.04 -8.58
C SER A 137 5.46 -4.62 -7.15
N LYS A 138 5.10 -3.38 -6.80
CA LYS A 138 5.35 -2.79 -5.48
C LYS A 138 4.99 -3.73 -4.33
N ALA A 139 3.87 -4.44 -4.44
CA ALA A 139 3.40 -5.37 -3.41
C ALA A 139 4.34 -6.58 -3.24
N ALA A 140 4.82 -7.18 -4.33
CA ALA A 140 5.76 -8.32 -4.26
C ALA A 140 7.10 -7.90 -3.62
N LEU A 141 7.60 -6.71 -3.98
CA LEU A 141 8.82 -6.15 -3.39
C LEU A 141 8.64 -5.84 -1.90
N CYS A 142 7.50 -5.28 -1.49
CA CYS A 142 7.20 -5.06 -0.07
C CYS A 142 7.19 -6.37 0.71
N GLU A 143 6.52 -7.41 0.20
CA GLU A 143 6.47 -8.73 0.88
C GLU A 143 7.85 -9.37 1.01
N ALA A 144 8.73 -9.21 0.01
CA ALA A 144 10.10 -9.68 0.10
C ALA A 144 10.88 -8.94 1.21
N ILE A 145 10.71 -7.62 1.30
CA ILE A 145 11.37 -6.78 2.33
C ILE A 145 10.79 -7.04 3.71
N TYR A 146 9.47 -7.20 3.86
CA TYR A 146 8.84 -7.57 5.13
C TYR A 146 9.48 -8.84 5.67
N ARG A 147 9.50 -9.91 4.86
CA ARG A 147 10.11 -11.18 5.25
C ARG A 147 11.57 -11.02 5.67
N TYR A 148 12.37 -10.27 4.89
CA TYR A 148 13.77 -10.04 5.24
C TYR A 148 13.94 -9.33 6.60
N ILE A 149 13.16 -8.28 6.85
CA ILE A 149 13.25 -7.53 8.11
C ILE A 149 12.72 -8.41 9.26
N GLU A 150 11.56 -9.06 9.11
CA GLU A 150 10.96 -9.95 10.11
C GLU A 150 11.90 -11.10 10.51
N GLU A 151 12.59 -11.71 9.53
CA GLU A 151 13.63 -12.72 9.77
C GLU A 151 14.85 -12.15 10.49
N SER A 152 15.18 -10.87 10.27
CA SER A 152 16.32 -10.20 10.91
C SER A 152 16.02 -9.82 12.36
N ILE A 153 14.83 -9.26 12.63
CA ILE A 153 14.41 -8.80 13.97
C ILE A 153 13.68 -9.88 14.79
N LYS A 154 13.44 -11.07 14.20
CA LYS A 154 12.80 -12.23 14.84
C LYS A 154 11.38 -11.96 15.37
N ARG A 155 10.63 -11.07 14.70
CA ARG A 155 9.20 -10.83 14.97
C ARG A 155 8.50 -10.31 13.71
N GLU A 156 7.18 -10.41 13.67
CA GLU A 156 6.38 -9.79 12.62
C GLU A 156 6.43 -8.25 12.71
N LEU A 157 6.35 -7.60 11.54
CA LEU A 157 6.21 -6.14 11.46
C LEU A 157 4.78 -5.74 11.80
N ASN A 158 4.65 -4.69 12.59
CA ASN A 158 3.36 -4.10 12.86
C ASN A 158 2.83 -3.30 11.64
N LYS A 159 1.61 -2.79 11.74
CA LYS A 159 0.96 -2.08 10.64
C LYS A 159 1.74 -0.85 10.19
N LYS A 160 2.23 -0.01 11.12
CA LYS A 160 2.98 1.21 10.78
C LYS A 160 4.36 0.90 10.19
N GLU A 161 5.02 -0.17 10.64
CA GLU A 161 6.28 -0.62 10.08
C GLU A 161 6.10 -1.11 8.63
N LYS A 162 5.02 -1.86 8.36
CA LYS A 162 4.65 -2.25 6.99
C LYS A 162 4.32 -1.02 6.12
N GLU A 163 3.60 -0.04 6.65
CA GLU A 163 3.35 1.24 5.97
C GLU A 163 4.64 2.01 5.67
N ALA A 164 5.62 2.00 6.59
CA ALA A 164 6.89 2.67 6.40
C ALA A 164 7.73 2.03 5.28
N VAL A 165 7.83 0.69 5.26
CA VAL A 165 8.43 -0.05 4.14
C VAL A 165 7.68 0.25 2.84
N LEU A 166 6.35 0.26 2.85
CA LEU A 166 5.54 0.59 1.66
C LEU A 166 5.86 1.99 1.12
N GLN A 167 6.09 2.98 1.99
CA GLN A 167 6.50 4.32 1.59
C GLN A 167 7.90 4.33 0.97
N VAL A 168 8.86 3.61 1.56
CA VAL A 168 10.22 3.49 1.03
C VAL A 168 10.21 2.80 -0.33
N VAL A 169 9.56 1.66 -0.46
CA VAL A 169 9.44 0.92 -1.73
C VAL A 169 8.67 1.75 -2.77
N GLY A 170 7.62 2.45 -2.37
CA GLY A 170 6.84 3.31 -3.26
C GLY A 170 7.60 4.53 -3.79
N LYS A 171 8.78 4.84 -3.23
CA LYS A 171 9.70 5.86 -3.74
C LYS A 171 10.84 5.20 -4.51
N LEU A 172 11.54 4.29 -3.83
CA LEU A 172 12.81 3.74 -4.30
C LEU A 172 12.68 2.54 -5.24
N GLY A 173 11.50 1.91 -5.30
CA GLY A 173 11.25 0.76 -6.16
C GLY A 173 11.64 1.04 -7.61
N GLY A 174 12.10 0.00 -8.30
CA GLY A 174 12.35 0.06 -9.74
C GLY A 174 11.05 0.23 -10.50
N ALA A 175 11.07 1.10 -11.50
CA ALA A 175 9.94 1.32 -12.39
C ALA A 175 10.39 1.51 -13.83
N ILE A 176 9.45 1.29 -14.75
CA ILE A 176 9.61 1.57 -16.18
C ILE A 176 8.53 2.56 -16.64
N ALA A 177 8.92 3.54 -17.43
CA ALA A 177 8.02 4.49 -18.06
C ALA A 177 7.32 3.85 -19.26
N VAL A 178 6.02 3.59 -19.16
CA VAL A 178 5.24 2.94 -20.23
C VAL A 178 4.05 3.81 -20.64
N PRO A 179 3.60 3.78 -21.90
CA PRO A 179 2.33 4.38 -22.27
C PRO A 179 1.20 3.79 -21.44
N LYS A 180 0.25 4.62 -21.01
CA LYS A 180 -0.88 4.19 -20.17
C LYS A 180 -1.62 3.00 -20.76
N GLU A 181 -1.89 3.03 -22.05
CA GLU A 181 -2.57 1.92 -22.76
C GLU A 181 -1.80 0.60 -22.66
N MET A 182 -0.46 0.66 -22.74
CA MET A 182 0.37 -0.53 -22.57
C MET A 182 0.37 -1.02 -21.14
N HIS A 183 0.45 -0.11 -20.16
CA HIS A 183 0.33 -0.47 -18.75
C HIS A 183 -0.97 -1.23 -18.51
N ASP A 184 -2.09 -0.63 -18.92
CA ASP A 184 -3.45 -1.17 -18.77
C ASP A 184 -3.63 -2.54 -19.45
N LYS A 185 -3.04 -2.77 -20.63
CA LYS A 185 -3.24 -4.03 -21.37
C LYS A 185 -2.23 -5.10 -20.99
N LEU A 186 -0.96 -4.75 -20.88
CA LEU A 186 0.14 -5.71 -20.86
C LEU A 186 0.68 -6.00 -19.47
N SER A 187 0.67 -5.02 -18.55
CA SER A 187 1.24 -5.22 -17.22
C SER A 187 0.62 -6.44 -16.56
N ARG A 188 1.46 -7.33 -16.03
CA ARG A 188 0.91 -8.46 -15.29
C ARG A 188 0.12 -7.95 -14.09
N THR A 189 0.40 -6.75 -13.54
CA THR A 189 -0.04 -6.38 -12.18
C THR A 189 -1.12 -5.31 -12.04
N ILE A 190 -1.61 -4.73 -13.14
CA ILE A 190 -2.73 -3.78 -13.10
C ILE A 190 -4.10 -4.46 -13.26
N GLY A 191 -5.19 -3.76 -12.94
CA GLY A 191 -6.56 -4.19 -13.24
C GLY A 191 -7.03 -5.42 -12.47
N GLY A 192 -6.61 -5.59 -11.22
CA GLY A 192 -7.00 -6.74 -10.38
C GLY A 192 -6.23 -8.02 -10.65
N ARG A 193 -5.30 -8.03 -11.61
CA ARG A 193 -4.46 -9.20 -11.90
C ARG A 193 -3.50 -9.53 -10.75
N ASN A 194 -3.16 -8.57 -9.87
CA ASN A 194 -2.24 -8.76 -8.74
C ASN A 194 -2.87 -9.48 -7.55
N THR A 195 -3.19 -10.74 -7.79
CA THR A 195 -3.73 -11.64 -6.77
C THR A 195 -2.72 -11.91 -5.65
N LYS A 196 -3.23 -12.20 -4.45
CA LYS A 196 -2.41 -12.58 -3.29
C LYS A 196 -1.44 -13.73 -3.60
N THR A 197 -1.92 -14.75 -4.32
CA THR A 197 -1.10 -15.90 -4.72
C THR A 197 0.08 -15.48 -5.59
N ARG A 198 -0.12 -14.55 -6.51
CA ARG A 198 0.99 -14.08 -7.35
C ARG A 198 1.95 -13.18 -6.57
N ILE A 199 1.43 -12.25 -5.76
CA ILE A 199 2.27 -11.41 -4.90
C ILE A 199 3.20 -12.29 -4.04
N HIS A 200 2.68 -13.35 -3.44
CA HIS A 200 3.47 -14.30 -2.66
C HIS A 200 4.52 -15.04 -3.50
N ARG A 201 4.14 -15.57 -4.68
CA ARG A 201 5.09 -16.27 -5.57
C ARG A 201 6.18 -15.36 -6.12
N ASP A 202 5.82 -14.13 -6.48
CA ASP A 202 6.74 -13.14 -7.03
C ASP A 202 7.65 -12.57 -5.94
N SER A 203 7.20 -12.49 -4.68
CA SER A 203 8.05 -12.06 -3.57
C SER A 203 9.12 -13.09 -3.20
N LEU A 204 8.84 -14.38 -3.41
CA LEU A 204 9.79 -15.48 -3.16
C LEU A 204 10.94 -15.51 -4.19
N ASP A 205 10.73 -14.98 -5.39
CA ASP A 205 11.73 -14.91 -6.44
C ASP A 205 11.53 -13.63 -7.27
N ILE A 206 12.12 -12.54 -6.77
CA ILE A 206 12.00 -11.21 -7.35
C ILE A 206 12.65 -11.13 -8.73
N ILE A 207 13.78 -11.80 -8.95
CA ILE A 207 14.48 -11.75 -10.24
C ILE A 207 13.63 -12.40 -11.32
N ARG A 208 13.02 -13.56 -11.03
CA ARG A 208 12.05 -14.20 -11.91
C ARG A 208 10.81 -13.33 -12.14
N ALA A 209 10.32 -12.65 -11.11
CA ALA A 209 9.18 -11.73 -11.25
C ALA A 209 9.49 -10.55 -12.18
N ILE A 210 10.68 -9.92 -12.04
CA ILE A 210 11.16 -8.87 -12.93
C ILE A 210 11.18 -9.37 -14.37
N LYS A 211 11.76 -10.55 -14.61
CA LYS A 211 11.82 -11.14 -15.95
C LYS A 211 10.43 -11.33 -16.53
N ALA A 212 9.51 -11.90 -15.77
CA ALA A 212 8.14 -12.14 -16.21
C ALA A 212 7.36 -10.84 -16.49
N ASP A 213 7.61 -9.75 -15.74
CA ASP A 213 7.03 -8.44 -16.01
C ASP A 213 7.59 -7.81 -17.28
N VAL A 214 8.91 -7.89 -17.51
CA VAL A 214 9.54 -7.42 -18.77
C VAL A 214 9.05 -8.25 -19.97
N ASP A 215 8.89 -9.55 -19.80
CA ASP A 215 8.38 -10.46 -20.85
C ASP A 215 6.95 -10.12 -21.26
N ALA A 216 6.13 -9.59 -20.35
CA ALA A 216 4.79 -9.15 -20.69
C ALA A 216 4.78 -7.95 -21.65
N TYR A 217 5.80 -7.08 -21.59
CA TYR A 217 5.97 -5.95 -22.51
C TYR A 217 6.73 -6.31 -23.79
N THR A 218 7.51 -7.40 -23.77
CA THR A 218 8.43 -7.79 -24.86
C THR A 218 7.78 -7.84 -26.25
N PRO A 219 6.58 -8.42 -26.46
CA PRO A 219 5.95 -8.44 -27.78
C PRO A 219 5.69 -7.05 -28.36
N GLU A 220 5.27 -6.11 -27.51
CA GLU A 220 4.99 -4.73 -27.92
C GLU A 220 6.27 -3.90 -28.07
N LEU A 221 7.29 -4.15 -27.23
CA LEU A 221 8.62 -3.57 -27.41
C LEU A 221 9.22 -3.97 -28.77
N ARG A 222 9.18 -5.25 -29.14
CA ARG A 222 9.63 -5.73 -30.45
C ARG A 222 8.83 -5.10 -31.59
N ARG A 223 7.51 -4.99 -31.45
CA ARG A 223 6.65 -4.31 -32.44
C ARG A 223 7.06 -2.86 -32.68
N ARG A 224 7.54 -2.18 -31.64
CA ARG A 224 8.03 -0.79 -31.69
C ARG A 224 9.50 -0.66 -32.12
N GLY A 225 10.15 -1.77 -32.50
CA GLY A 225 11.50 -1.77 -33.05
C GLY A 225 12.63 -1.93 -32.02
N TYR A 226 12.32 -2.21 -30.76
CA TYR A 226 13.35 -2.49 -29.75
C TYR A 226 13.95 -3.88 -29.99
N SER A 227 15.28 -3.94 -29.99
CA SER A 227 16.01 -5.20 -30.13
C SER A 227 15.95 -6.04 -28.85
N ASP A 228 16.29 -7.32 -28.96
CA ASP A 228 16.42 -8.18 -27.77
C ASP A 228 17.49 -7.65 -26.80
N ASN A 229 18.54 -7.00 -27.32
CA ASN A 229 19.56 -6.34 -26.50
C ASN A 229 18.98 -5.15 -25.72
N ASP A 230 18.08 -4.36 -26.32
CA ASP A 230 17.42 -3.24 -25.66
C ASP A 230 16.48 -3.69 -24.52
N ILE A 231 15.82 -4.83 -24.72
CA ILE A 231 14.93 -5.45 -23.74
C ILE A 231 15.76 -6.05 -22.59
N GLU A 232 16.83 -6.75 -22.92
CA GLU A 232 17.75 -7.34 -21.95
C GLU A 232 18.44 -6.26 -21.10
N MET A 233 18.81 -5.12 -21.69
CA MET A 233 19.35 -3.97 -20.96
C MET A 233 18.36 -3.46 -19.92
N ARG A 234 17.08 -3.30 -20.27
CA ARG A 234 16.03 -2.87 -19.34
C ARG A 234 15.79 -3.87 -18.20
N TYR A 235 15.81 -5.16 -18.53
CA TYR A 235 15.77 -6.23 -17.52
C TYR A 235 16.95 -6.09 -16.54
N ASN A 236 18.16 -5.93 -17.05
CA ASN A 236 19.36 -5.79 -16.22
C ASN A 236 19.35 -4.51 -15.38
N ASP A 237 18.84 -3.40 -15.90
CA ASP A 237 18.67 -2.16 -15.14
C ASP A 237 17.67 -2.31 -13.98
N LEU A 238 16.55 -3.01 -14.22
CA LEU A 238 15.57 -3.33 -13.17
C LEU A 238 16.17 -4.25 -12.10
N VAL A 239 16.93 -5.28 -12.51
CA VAL A 239 17.65 -6.16 -11.58
C VAL A 239 18.69 -5.39 -10.77
N LYS A 240 19.46 -4.51 -11.41
CA LYS A 240 20.45 -3.64 -10.75
C LYS A 240 19.76 -2.72 -9.75
N ARG A 241 18.60 -2.16 -10.11
CA ARG A 241 17.81 -1.31 -9.21
C ARG A 241 17.28 -2.09 -8.01
N TYR A 242 16.75 -3.29 -8.21
CA TYR A 242 16.33 -4.16 -7.12
C TYR A 242 17.49 -4.48 -6.17
N LYS A 243 18.64 -4.91 -6.71
CA LYS A 243 19.85 -5.17 -5.90
C LYS A 243 20.27 -3.95 -5.10
N TYR A 244 20.26 -2.76 -5.71
CA TYR A 244 20.56 -1.52 -5.02
C TYR A 244 19.59 -1.26 -3.85
N VAL A 245 18.27 -1.39 -4.05
CA VAL A 245 17.28 -1.22 -2.98
C VAL A 245 17.52 -2.20 -1.84
N MET A 246 17.77 -3.47 -2.15
CA MET A 246 18.08 -4.48 -1.15
C MET A 246 19.38 -4.17 -0.43
N GLU A 247 20.43 -3.71 -1.11
CA GLU A 247 21.68 -3.30 -0.45
C GLU A 247 21.46 -2.14 0.51
N GLN A 248 20.65 -1.15 0.17
CA GLN A 248 20.34 -0.03 1.09
C GLN A 248 19.65 -0.53 2.36
N ILE A 249 18.73 -1.50 2.23
CA ILE A 249 18.01 -2.09 3.36
C ILE A 249 18.94 -3.03 4.16
N CYS A 250 19.74 -3.85 3.49
CA CYS A 250 20.57 -4.88 4.11
C CYS A 250 21.86 -4.35 4.77
N ARG A 251 22.38 -3.20 4.35
CA ARG A 251 23.65 -2.63 4.86
C ARG A 251 23.55 -2.08 6.30
N GLN A 252 22.36 -1.88 6.83
CA GLN A 252 22.15 -1.34 8.18
C GLN A 252 22.01 -2.52 9.17
N LYS A 253 23.13 -3.07 9.60
CA LYS A 253 23.26 -3.96 10.78
C LYS A 253 24.12 -3.28 11.82
#